data_AF-A0A1H5M3X2-F1
#
_entry.id   AF-A0A1H5M3X2-F1
#
_cell.length_a   1.000
_cell.length_b   1.000
_cell.length_c   1.000
_cell.angle_alpha   90.00
_cell.angle_beta   90.00
_cell.angle_gamma   90.00
#
_symmetry.space_group_name_H-M   'P 1'
#
loop_
_entity.id
_entity.type
_entity.pdbx_description
1 polymer ?
#
loop_
_entity_poly.entity_id
_entity_poly.type
_entity_poly.pdbx_seq_one_letter_code
_entity_poly.pdbx_strand_id
1 'polypeptide(L)'
;MTPEILARIATARAARDLSDLARQAVATTAETTSPAERIRRARELRELTNQLVDLVVLAESFGGASWEEITAALGRRDPGTVRREFAGDIADWGGKSEEELERAAEGYEALDQWYARHREDQDPEGSTPVADLLNRH
;
A
#
# COMPACT_ATOMS: atom_id res chain seq x y z
N MET A 1 -17.50 6.88 3.02
CA MET A 1 -16.35 5.97 2.74
C MET A 1 -15.88 5.30 4.04
N THR A 2 -15.36 4.07 4.03
CA THR A 2 -14.87 3.40 5.26
C THR A 2 -13.34 3.48 5.40
N PRO A 3 -12.79 3.35 6.63
CA PRO A 3 -11.34 3.24 6.84
C PRO A 3 -10.69 2.09 6.08
N GLU A 4 -11.40 0.97 5.91
CA GLU A 4 -10.96 -0.18 5.11
C GLU A 4 -10.71 0.22 3.65
N ILE A 5 -11.68 0.89 3.01
CA ILE A 5 -11.54 1.34 1.62
C ILE A 5 -10.37 2.31 1.50
N LEU A 6 -10.27 3.27 2.43
CA LEU A 6 -9.17 4.23 2.39
C LEU A 6 -7.82 3.52 2.51
N ALA A 7 -7.69 2.54 3.41
CA ALA A 7 -6.47 1.77 3.58
C ALA A 7 -6.11 1.04 2.28
N ARG A 8 -7.09 0.43 1.60
CA ARG A 8 -6.87 -0.21 0.29
C ARG A 8 -6.47 0.76 -0.82
N ILE A 9 -7.05 1.96 -0.86
CA ILE A 9 -6.63 3.02 -1.80
C ILE A 9 -5.19 3.45 -1.51
N ALA A 10 -4.84 3.62 -0.23
CA ALA A 10 -3.47 3.96 0.17
C ALA A 10 -2.47 2.84 -0.18
N THR A 11 -2.85 1.56 0.03
CA THR A 11 -2.09 0.40 -0.45
C THR A 11 -1.85 0.47 -1.95
N ALA A 12 -2.87 0.78 -2.76
CA ALA A 12 -2.73 0.92 -4.21
C ALA A 12 -1.77 2.06 -4.59
N ARG A 13 -1.79 3.20 -3.88
CA ARG A 13 -0.82 4.30 -4.07
C ARG A 13 0.60 3.86 -3.75
N ALA A 14 0.80 3.22 -2.60
CA ALA A 14 2.12 2.73 -2.20
C ALA A 14 2.67 1.69 -3.18
N ALA A 15 1.82 0.80 -3.70
CA ALA A 15 2.19 -0.18 -4.71
C ALA A 15 2.62 0.49 -6.03
N ARG A 16 1.88 1.51 -6.49
CA ARG A 16 2.27 2.33 -7.66
C ARG A 16 3.64 2.98 -7.42
N ASP A 17 3.81 3.67 -6.29
CA ASP A 17 5.04 4.41 -5.99
C ASP A 17 6.25 3.49 -5.91
N LEU A 18 6.08 2.32 -5.29
CA LEU A 18 7.09 1.27 -5.25
C LEU A 18 7.42 0.75 -6.66
N SER A 19 6.41 0.50 -7.50
CA SER A 19 6.60 0.05 -8.90
C SER A 19 7.37 1.08 -9.71
N ASP A 20 6.97 2.35 -9.66
CA ASP A 20 7.62 3.43 -10.39
C ASP A 20 9.07 3.63 -9.91
N LEU A 21 9.32 3.59 -8.60
CA LEU A 21 10.68 3.68 -8.05
C LEU A 21 11.53 2.46 -8.44
N ALA A 22 10.97 1.25 -8.41
CA ALA A 22 11.68 0.04 -8.82
C ALA A 22 12.09 0.11 -10.30
N ARG A 23 11.19 0.58 -11.17
CA ARG A 23 11.45 0.77 -12.60
C ARG A 23 12.58 1.80 -12.83
N GLN A 24 12.55 2.91 -12.10
CA GLN A 24 13.63 3.92 -12.14
C GLN A 24 14.96 3.34 -11.65
N ALA A 25 14.94 2.55 -10.56
CA ALA A 25 16.14 1.92 -10.04
C ALA A 25 16.80 1.00 -11.08
N VAL A 26 16.01 0.19 -11.81
CA VAL A 26 16.50 -0.66 -12.91
C VAL A 26 17.19 0.17 -13.99
N ALA A 27 16.57 1.25 -14.48
CA ALA A 27 17.15 2.11 -15.51
C ALA A 27 18.52 2.66 -15.08
N THR A 28 18.67 2.96 -13.79
CA THR A 28 19.89 3.58 -13.25
C THR A 28 21.01 2.59 -12.92
N THR A 29 20.77 1.29 -13.04
CA THR A 29 21.80 0.26 -12.79
C THR A 29 22.98 0.35 -13.76
N ALA A 30 22.73 0.83 -14.99
CA ALA A 30 23.75 1.01 -16.02
C ALA A 30 24.47 2.37 -15.94
N GLU A 31 24.02 3.28 -15.08
CA GLU A 31 24.62 4.61 -14.92
C GLU A 31 25.88 4.56 -14.04
N THR A 32 26.80 5.50 -14.27
CA THR A 32 27.96 5.72 -13.40
C THR A 32 27.57 6.47 -12.13
N THR A 33 26.55 6.00 -11.41
CA THR A 33 26.16 6.55 -10.11
C THR A 33 27.20 6.18 -9.05
N SER A 34 27.30 6.98 -7.99
CA SER A 34 28.18 6.62 -6.87
C SER A 34 27.60 5.44 -6.08
N PRO A 35 28.45 4.64 -5.40
CA PRO A 35 27.96 3.60 -4.48
C PRO A 35 26.99 4.12 -3.42
N ALA A 36 27.24 5.32 -2.88
CA ALA A 36 26.38 5.94 -1.86
C ALA A 36 24.97 6.20 -2.38
N GLU A 37 24.83 6.70 -3.62
CA GLU A 37 23.53 6.96 -4.24
C GLU A 37 22.76 5.67 -4.52
N ARG A 38 23.45 4.61 -4.97
CA ARG A 38 22.83 3.29 -5.15
C ARG A 38 22.30 2.72 -3.82
N ILE A 39 23.09 2.82 -2.75
CA ILE A 39 22.66 2.38 -1.41
C ILE A 39 21.47 3.21 -0.91
N ARG A 40 21.48 4.53 -1.14
CA ARG A 40 20.36 5.40 -0.76
C ARG A 40 19.06 4.98 -1.43
N ARG A 41 19.07 4.74 -2.75
CA ARG A 41 17.89 4.26 -3.51
C ARG A 41 17.41 2.89 -3.05
N ALA A 42 18.33 1.96 -2.79
CA ALA A 42 17.95 0.64 -2.27
C ALA A 42 17.29 0.72 -0.88
N ARG A 43 17.74 1.66 -0.04
CA ARG A 43 17.09 1.91 1.25
C ARG A 43 15.70 2.52 1.09
N GLU A 44 15.54 3.46 0.18
CA GLU A 44 14.25 4.09 -0.14
C GLU A 44 13.22 3.05 -0.64
N LEU A 45 13.64 2.14 -1.53
CA LEU A 45 12.81 1.00 -1.96
C LEU A 45 12.37 0.11 -0.79
N ARG A 46 13.29 -0.18 0.14
CA ARG A 46 12.99 -0.97 1.33
C ARG A 46 12.00 -0.26 2.25
N GLU A 47 12.16 1.05 2.44
CA GLU A 47 11.26 1.88 3.25
C GLU A 47 9.84 1.88 2.67
N LEU A 48 9.68 2.08 1.35
CA LEU A 48 8.37 1.99 0.68
C LEU A 48 7.76 0.59 0.74
N THR A 49 8.59 -0.47 0.63
CA THR A 49 8.12 -1.85 0.77
C THR A 49 7.56 -2.11 2.17
N ASN A 50 8.24 -1.64 3.21
CA ASN A 50 7.75 -1.77 4.58
C ASN A 50 6.45 -0.99 4.77
N GLN A 51 6.38 0.25 4.26
CA GLN A 51 5.15 1.05 4.32
C GLN A 51 3.97 0.37 3.61
N LEU A 52 4.22 -0.28 2.47
CA LEU A 52 3.20 -1.06 1.76
C LEU A 52 2.67 -2.20 2.63
N VAL A 53 3.56 -2.94 3.31
CA VAL A 53 3.16 -4.02 4.23
C VAL A 53 2.31 -3.46 5.37
N ASP A 54 2.70 -2.35 5.97
CA ASP A 54 1.96 -1.72 7.07
C ASP A 54 0.54 -1.30 6.62
N LEU A 55 0.42 -0.72 5.42
CA LEU A 55 -0.89 -0.35 4.84
C LEU A 55 -1.76 -1.57 4.54
N VAL A 56 -1.18 -2.69 4.06
CA VAL A 56 -1.91 -3.95 3.88
C VAL A 56 -2.42 -4.46 5.23
N VAL A 57 -1.59 -4.45 6.28
CA VAL A 57 -2.02 -4.86 7.62
C VAL A 57 -3.19 -4.02 8.10
N LEU A 58 -3.15 -2.70 7.91
CA LEU A 58 -4.26 -1.82 8.25
C LEU A 58 -5.54 -2.19 7.49
N ALA A 59 -5.45 -2.35 6.16
CA ALA A 59 -6.58 -2.73 5.32
C ALA A 59 -7.22 -4.06 5.76
N GLU A 60 -6.41 -5.09 6.01
CA GLU A 60 -6.90 -6.40 6.45
C GLU A 60 -7.50 -6.35 7.86
N SER A 61 -6.91 -5.55 8.77
CA SER A 61 -7.44 -5.38 10.13
C SER A 61 -8.83 -4.72 10.12
N PHE A 62 -9.04 -3.70 9.29
CA PHE A 62 -10.36 -3.08 9.11
C PHE A 62 -11.34 -3.97 8.33
N GLY A 63 -10.83 -4.81 7.42
CA GLY A 63 -11.60 -5.84 6.70
C GLY A 63 -12.01 -7.04 7.56
N GLY A 64 -11.60 -7.07 8.84
CA GLY A 64 -12.03 -8.08 9.81
C GLY A 64 -11.11 -9.30 9.92
N ALA A 65 -9.93 -9.29 9.31
CA ALA A 65 -8.93 -10.35 9.50
C ALA A 65 -8.52 -10.44 10.97
N SER A 66 -8.29 -11.66 11.45
CA SER A 66 -7.85 -11.89 12.83
C SER A 66 -6.38 -11.52 13.02
N TRP A 67 -6.00 -11.14 14.24
CA TRP A 67 -4.59 -10.84 14.55
C TRP A 67 -3.71 -12.08 14.47
N GLU A 68 -4.27 -13.27 14.67
CA GLU A 68 -3.61 -14.55 14.45
C GLU A 68 -3.25 -14.74 12.97
N GLU A 69 -4.19 -14.49 12.05
CA GLU A 69 -3.95 -14.57 10.60
C GLU A 69 -2.92 -13.54 10.14
N ILE A 70 -3.07 -12.27 10.55
CA ILE A 70 -2.11 -11.20 10.24
C ILE A 70 -0.72 -11.56 10.75
N THR A 71 -0.61 -12.05 11.98
CA THR A 71 0.67 -12.42 12.59
C THR A 71 1.34 -13.57 11.87
N ALA A 72 0.56 -14.59 11.48
CA ALA A 72 1.06 -15.71 10.71
C ALA A 72 1.55 -15.26 9.32
N ALA A 73 0.79 -14.40 8.64
CA ALA A 73 1.18 -13.83 7.33
C ALA A 73 2.47 -12.99 7.41
N LEU A 74 2.66 -12.26 8.50
CA LEU A 74 3.90 -11.50 8.77
C LEU A 74 5.08 -12.40 9.20
N GLY A 75 4.88 -13.71 9.38
CA GLY A 75 5.91 -14.62 9.87
C GLY A 75 6.33 -14.34 11.32
N ARG A 76 5.44 -13.74 12.12
CA ARG A 76 5.69 -13.39 13.53
C ARG A 76 5.04 -14.41 14.46
N ARG A 77 5.43 -14.38 15.73
CA ARG A 77 5.04 -15.41 16.72
C ARG A 77 3.99 -14.95 17.73
N ASP A 78 3.82 -13.65 17.93
CA ASP A 78 2.99 -13.11 19.01
C ASP A 78 1.98 -12.09 18.48
N PRO A 79 0.70 -12.48 18.35
CA PRO A 79 -0.38 -11.60 17.93
C PRO A 79 -0.58 -10.39 18.85
N GLY A 80 -0.34 -10.55 20.16
CA GLY A 80 -0.49 -9.46 21.12
C GLY A 80 0.53 -8.34 20.92
N THR A 81 1.73 -8.67 20.45
CA THR A 81 2.74 -7.67 20.10
C THR A 81 2.42 -6.99 18.77
N VAL A 82 2.06 -7.75 17.73
CA VAL A 82 1.66 -7.17 16.42
C VAL A 82 0.49 -6.21 16.60
N ARG A 83 -0.56 -6.63 17.30
CA ARG A 83 -1.73 -5.77 17.58
C ARG A 83 -1.35 -4.46 18.28
N ARG A 84 -0.42 -4.49 19.24
CA ARG A 84 0.01 -3.29 19.97
C ARG A 84 0.81 -2.34 19.10
N GLU A 85 1.64 -2.86 18.20
CA GLU A 85 2.42 -2.04 17.28
C GLU A 85 1.50 -1.25 16.33
N PHE A 86 0.46 -1.88 15.79
CA PHE A 86 -0.50 -1.24 14.89
C PHE A 86 -1.64 -0.48 15.60
N ALA A 87 -1.72 -0.54 16.94
CA ALA A 87 -2.83 0.06 17.67
C ALA A 87 -2.94 1.58 17.48
N GLY A 88 -1.80 2.27 17.38
CA GLY A 88 -1.76 3.71 17.11
C GLY A 88 -2.32 4.07 15.74
N ASP A 89 -1.87 3.36 14.71
CA ASP A 89 -2.31 3.59 13.34
C ASP A 89 -3.79 3.24 13.15
N ILE A 90 -4.27 2.15 13.77
CA ILE A 90 -5.70 1.79 13.75
C ILE A 90 -6.54 2.88 14.42
N ALA A 91 -6.08 3.44 15.54
CA ALA A 91 -6.80 4.51 16.22
C ALA A 91 -6.82 5.80 15.38
N ASP A 92 -5.70 6.16 14.75
CA ASP A 92 -5.62 7.34 13.87
C ASP A 92 -6.50 7.19 12.63
N TRP A 93 -6.49 6.02 11.98
CA TRP A 93 -7.26 5.76 10.77
C TRP A 93 -8.74 5.56 11.05
N GLY A 94 -9.08 4.87 12.13
CA GLY A 94 -10.47 4.68 12.57
C GLY A 94 -11.10 5.95 13.12
N GLY A 95 -10.30 6.93 13.54
CA GLY A 95 -10.76 8.22 14.06
C GLY A 95 -10.98 9.31 13.01
N LYS A 96 -10.65 9.07 11.73
CA LYS A 96 -10.82 10.07 10.66
C LYS A 96 -12.29 10.35 10.40
N SER A 97 -12.63 11.63 10.25
CA SER A 97 -13.95 12.07 9.82
C SER A 97 -14.23 11.67 8.38
N GLU A 98 -15.50 11.65 7.99
CA GLU A 98 -15.90 11.34 6.61
C GLU A 98 -15.25 12.28 5.59
N GLU A 99 -15.18 13.58 5.90
CA GLU A 99 -14.52 14.57 5.04
C GLU A 99 -13.02 14.29 4.88
N GLU A 100 -12.34 13.84 5.94
CA GLU A 100 -10.93 13.44 5.87
C GLU A 100 -10.73 12.18 5.04
N LEU A 101 -11.65 11.21 5.14
CA LEU A 101 -11.62 9.99 4.33
C LEU A 101 -11.82 10.29 2.84
N GLU A 102 -12.82 11.12 2.51
CA GLU A 102 -13.10 11.54 1.14
C GLU A 102 -11.92 12.29 0.53
N ARG A 103 -11.39 13.29 1.26
CA ARG A 103 -10.22 14.06 0.82
C ARG A 103 -8.99 13.18 0.60
N ALA A 104 -8.77 12.20 1.47
CA ALA A 104 -7.64 11.29 1.36
C ALA A 104 -7.77 10.32 0.17
N ALA A 105 -8.99 10.04 -0.28
CA ALA A 105 -9.26 9.20 -1.45
C ALA A 105 -9.21 9.94 -2.80
N GLU A 106 -9.24 11.28 -2.80
CA GLU A 106 -9.18 12.10 -4.02
C GLU A 106 -8.07 11.68 -4.99
N GLY A 107 -8.39 11.57 -6.28
CA GLY A 107 -7.42 11.18 -7.32
C GLY A 107 -7.18 9.67 -7.42
N TYR A 108 -8.08 8.85 -6.87
CA TYR A 108 -8.05 7.39 -7.06
C TYR A 108 -8.16 7.00 -8.55
N GLU A 109 -8.83 7.80 -9.37
CA GLU A 109 -8.97 7.57 -10.81
C GLU A 109 -7.61 7.55 -11.53
N ALA A 110 -6.64 8.32 -11.02
CA ALA A 110 -5.28 8.33 -11.54
C ALA A 110 -4.56 6.98 -11.31
N LEU A 111 -4.97 6.20 -10.31
CA LEU A 111 -4.44 4.86 -10.06
C LEU A 111 -4.98 3.86 -11.08
N ASP A 112 -6.28 3.92 -11.40
CA ASP A 112 -6.87 3.08 -12.45
C ASP A 112 -6.27 3.41 -13.82
N GLN A 113 -6.09 4.70 -14.14
CA GLN A 113 -5.39 5.12 -15.35
C GLN A 113 -3.92 4.68 -15.38
N TRP A 114 -3.25 4.66 -14.23
CA TRP A 114 -1.89 4.14 -14.15
C TRP A 114 -1.88 2.62 -14.39
N TYR A 115 -2.79 1.87 -13.78
CA TYR A 115 -2.88 0.42 -13.93
C TYR A 115 -3.19 0.04 -15.38
N ALA A 116 -4.19 0.68 -16.00
CA ALA A 116 -4.54 0.44 -17.40
C ALA A 116 -3.38 0.71 -18.37
N ARG A 117 -2.49 1.67 -18.06
CA ARG A 117 -1.29 1.96 -18.89
C ARG A 117 -0.14 0.96 -18.71
N HIS A 118 -0.05 0.31 -17.55
CA HIS A 118 1.08 -0.54 -17.19
C HIS A 118 0.70 -2.02 -17.07
N ARG A 119 -0.57 -2.39 -17.31
CA ARG A 119 -1.01 -3.78 -17.25
C ARG A 119 -0.24 -4.67 -18.22
N GLU A 120 0.15 -5.84 -17.75
CA GLU A 120 0.74 -6.90 -18.54
C GLU A 120 -0.25 -8.07 -18.71
N ASP A 121 0.05 -9.01 -19.61
CA ASP A 121 -0.86 -10.12 -19.93
C ASP A 121 -1.14 -11.07 -18.75
N GLN A 122 -0.31 -11.01 -17.69
CA GLN A 122 -0.49 -11.83 -16.49
C GLN A 122 -1.27 -11.12 -15.38
N ASP A 123 -1.60 -9.84 -15.54
CA ASP A 123 -2.35 -9.09 -14.54
C ASP A 123 -3.84 -9.49 -14.53
N PRO A 124 -4.53 -9.36 -13.38
CA PRO A 124 -5.95 -9.67 -13.28
C PRO A 124 -6.82 -8.92 -14.31
N GLU A 125 -7.85 -9.59 -14.83
CA GLU A 125 -8.81 -8.96 -15.72
C GLU A 125 -9.69 -7.95 -14.95
N GLY A 126 -9.33 -6.66 -15.03
CA GLY A 126 -10.12 -5.55 -14.50
C GLY A 126 -9.66 -4.23 -15.12
N SER A 127 -10.57 -3.33 -15.48
CA SER A 127 -10.19 -2.01 -16.02
C SER A 127 -10.05 -0.94 -14.94
N THR A 128 -10.69 -1.14 -13.78
CA THR A 128 -10.87 -0.11 -12.73
C THR A 128 -10.77 -0.68 -11.31
N PRO A 129 -9.68 -1.38 -10.95
CA PRO A 129 -9.57 -2.07 -9.67
C PRO A 129 -9.76 -1.16 -8.45
N VAL A 130 -9.40 0.13 -8.55
CA VAL A 130 -9.54 1.08 -7.44
C VAL A 130 -10.94 1.69 -7.39
N ALA A 131 -11.52 2.10 -8.52
CA ALA A 131 -12.92 2.55 -8.54
C ALA A 131 -13.88 1.45 -8.06
N ASP A 132 -13.60 0.18 -8.39
CA ASP A 132 -14.40 -0.95 -7.94
C ASP A 132 -14.42 -1.09 -6.41
N LEU A 133 -13.39 -0.62 -5.69
CA LEU A 133 -13.39 -0.59 -4.22
C LEU A 133 -14.47 0.35 -3.66
N LEU A 134 -14.73 1.46 -4.36
CA LEU A 134 -15.72 2.45 -3.93
C LEU A 134 -17.15 1.96 -4.15
N ASN A 135 -17.35 1.08 -5.14
CA ASN A 135 -18.67 0.55 -5.52
C ASN A 135 -19.08 -0.72 -4.74
N ARG A 136 -18.22 -1.26 -3.85
CA ARG A 136 -18.46 -2.51 -3.11
C ARG A 136 -19.33 -2.36 -1.85
N HIS A 137 -20.06 -1.24 -1.70
CA HIS A 137 -20.86 -0.92 -0.51
C HIS A 137 -22.29 -0.51 -0.87
#